data_AF-F0SAH6-F1
#
_entry.id   AF-F0SAH6-F1
#
_cell.length_a   1.000
_cell.length_b   1.000
_cell.length_c   1.000
_cell.angle_alpha   90.00
_cell.angle_beta   90.00
_cell.angle_gamma   90.00
#
_symmetry.space_group_name_H-M   'P 1'
#
loop_
_entity.id
_entity.type
_entity.pdbx_description
1 polymer ?
#
loop_
_entity_poly.entity_id
_entity_poly.type
_entity_poly.pdbx_seq_one_letter_code
_entity_poly.pdbx_strand_id
1 'polypeptide(L)'
;MSLNNLEELMVYQRARILSNEIWNLVYEWKDFFDKDTIGKQLVRAADSIDANIAEGYGRYDYKENKNFCYYSRGSLLETKGFVRKHKSRNLFSTEQREYFKGTR
;
A
#
# COMPACT_ATOMS: atom_id res chain seq x y z
N MET A 1 14.29 -24.79 14.33
CA MET A 1 13.92 -24.29 12.99
C MET A 1 13.81 -22.78 13.13
N SER A 2 14.75 -22.00 12.57
CA SER A 2 14.86 -20.58 12.94
C SER A 2 13.78 -19.74 12.26
N LEU A 3 13.03 -18.98 13.06
CA LEU A 3 12.03 -17.96 12.68
C LEU A 3 12.69 -16.78 11.93
N ASN A 4 13.15 -16.99 10.70
CA ASN A 4 13.88 -15.96 9.92
C ASN A 4 13.52 -16.03 8.42
N ASN A 5 12.25 -15.97 8.07
CA ASN A 5 11.86 -15.65 6.69
C ASN A 5 10.96 -14.41 6.64
N LEU A 6 11.09 -13.63 5.57
CA LEU A 6 10.27 -12.45 5.30
C LEU A 6 8.77 -12.81 5.29
N GLU A 7 8.46 -14.01 4.78
CA GLU A 7 7.07 -14.39 4.49
C GLU A 7 6.27 -14.73 5.75
N GLU A 8 6.93 -14.99 6.88
CA GLU A 8 6.32 -15.15 8.21
C GLU A 8 6.06 -13.81 8.91
N LEU A 9 6.62 -12.70 8.42
CA LEU A 9 6.38 -11.39 9.01
C LEU A 9 4.95 -10.94 8.74
N MET A 10 4.11 -10.94 9.79
CA MET A 10 2.72 -10.48 9.69
C MET A 10 2.60 -9.08 9.08
N VAL A 11 3.55 -8.17 9.36
CA VAL A 11 3.53 -6.81 8.79
C VAL A 11 3.73 -6.83 7.28
N TYR A 12 4.62 -7.70 6.78
CA TYR A 12 4.85 -7.87 5.34
C TYR A 12 3.64 -8.52 4.67
N GLN A 13 3.09 -9.60 5.25
CA GLN A 13 1.87 -10.25 4.75
C GLN A 13 0.71 -9.25 4.63
N ARG A 14 0.48 -8.43 5.66
CA ARG A 14 -0.59 -7.41 5.65
C ARG A 14 -0.33 -6.32 4.63
N ALA A 15 0.92 -5.86 4.49
CA ALA A 15 1.28 -4.88 3.48
C ALA A 15 1.03 -5.42 2.06
N ARG A 16 1.41 -6.67 1.80
CA ARG A 16 1.12 -7.37 0.54
C ARG A 16 -0.37 -7.53 0.25
N ILE A 17 -1.17 -7.88 1.25
CA ILE A 17 -2.63 -7.99 1.08
C ILE A 17 -3.18 -6.62 0.68
N LEU A 18 -2.77 -5.56 1.39
CA LEU A 18 -3.20 -4.19 1.09
C LEU A 18 -2.78 -3.74 -0.32
N SER A 19 -1.54 -4.00 -0.75
CA SER A 19 -1.05 -3.60 -2.06
C SER A 19 -1.83 -4.31 -3.18
N ASN A 20 -2.08 -5.61 -3.04
CA ASN A 20 -2.91 -6.37 -3.99
C ASN A 20 -4.38 -5.91 -4.02
N GLU A 21 -4.98 -5.61 -2.86
CA GLU A 21 -6.34 -5.06 -2.80
C GLU A 21 -6.43 -3.72 -3.55
N ILE A 22 -5.44 -2.84 -3.35
CA ILE A 22 -5.38 -1.55 -4.02
C ILE A 22 -5.15 -1.71 -5.53
N TRP A 23 -4.25 -2.60 -5.94
CA TRP A 23 -4.01 -2.90 -7.34
C TRP A 23 -5.31 -3.34 -8.02
N ASN A 24 -6.01 -4.32 -7.44
CA ASN A 24 -7.26 -4.87 -7.99
C ASN A 24 -8.33 -3.78 -8.07
N LEU A 25 -8.44 -2.95 -7.04
CA LEU A 25 -9.37 -1.83 -7.03
C LEU A 25 -9.12 -0.86 -8.18
N VAL A 26 -7.87 -0.45 -8.41
CA VAL A 26 -7.51 0.49 -9.48
C VAL A 26 -7.64 -0.16 -10.86
N TYR A 27 -7.34 -1.45 -10.98
CA TYR A 27 -7.47 -2.21 -12.22
C TYR A 27 -8.92 -2.23 -12.74
N GLU A 28 -9.91 -2.25 -11.85
CA GLU A 28 -11.34 -2.24 -12.22
C GLU A 28 -11.87 -0.87 -12.68
N TRP A 29 -11.10 0.23 -12.55
CA TRP A 29 -11.60 1.55 -12.94
C TRP A 29 -11.82 1.64 -14.45
N LYS A 30 -12.94 2.21 -14.88
CA LYS A 30 -13.25 2.32 -16.32
C LYS A 30 -12.63 3.56 -16.96
N ASP A 31 -12.50 4.63 -16.18
CA ASP A 31 -11.97 5.90 -16.67
C ASP A 31 -10.43 5.86 -16.77
N PHE A 32 -9.93 6.13 -17.97
CA PHE A 32 -8.49 6.11 -18.26
C PHE A 32 -7.75 7.25 -17.55
N PHE A 33 -8.34 8.45 -17.48
CA PHE A 33 -7.71 9.62 -16.87
C PHE A 33 -7.55 9.43 -15.36
N ASP A 34 -8.56 8.88 -14.69
CA ASP A 34 -8.46 8.56 -13.25
C ASP A 34 -7.38 7.50 -13.00
N LYS A 35 -7.35 6.43 -13.82
CA LYS A 35 -6.32 5.38 -13.75
C LYS A 35 -4.92 5.94 -13.94
N ASP A 36 -4.70 6.72 -15.00
CA ASP A 36 -3.38 7.21 -15.40
C ASP A 36 -2.83 8.24 -14.40
N THR A 37 -3.71 9.03 -13.78
CA THR A 37 -3.32 10.06 -12.84
C THR A 37 -3.21 9.53 -11.41
N ILE A 38 -4.33 9.46 -10.70
CA ILE A 38 -4.38 9.09 -9.27
C ILE A 38 -4.27 7.58 -9.07
N GLY A 39 -4.80 6.77 -9.99
CA GLY A 39 -4.76 5.31 -9.89
C GLY A 39 -3.32 4.79 -9.83
N LYS A 40 -2.49 5.14 -10.81
CA LYS A 40 -1.06 4.76 -10.85
C LYS A 40 -0.29 5.22 -9.61
N GLN A 41 -0.56 6.44 -9.12
CA GLN A 41 0.10 6.97 -7.93
C GLN A 41 -0.32 6.20 -6.66
N LEU A 42 -1.60 5.85 -6.54
CA LEU A 42 -2.12 5.05 -5.44
C LEU A 42 -1.50 3.64 -5.42
N VAL A 43 -1.45 2.95 -6.57
CA VAL A 43 -0.83 1.61 -6.68
C VAL A 43 0.64 1.66 -6.31
N ARG A 44 1.41 2.61 -6.86
CA ARG A 44 2.85 2.76 -6.54
C ARG A 44 3.10 3.01 -5.06
N ALA A 45 2.30 3.87 -4.44
CA ALA A 45 2.42 4.13 -3.01
C ALA A 45 2.11 2.88 -2.18
N ALA A 46 1.12 2.08 -2.58
CA ALA A 46 0.76 0.86 -1.87
C ALA A 46 1.82 -0.25 -2.03
N ASP A 47 2.26 -0.53 -3.26
CA ASP A 47 3.31 -1.53 -3.58
C ASP A 47 4.65 -1.17 -2.91
N SER A 48 4.91 0.12 -2.70
CA SER A 48 6.12 0.56 -2.02
C SER A 48 6.15 0.18 -0.54
N ILE A 49 5.01 -0.12 0.09
CA ILE A 49 4.96 -0.47 1.53
C ILE A 49 5.66 -1.80 1.77
N ASP A 50 5.22 -2.86 1.09
CA ASP A 50 5.79 -4.20 1.21
C ASP A 50 7.16 -4.32 0.54
N ALA A 51 7.40 -3.61 -0.56
CA ALA A 51 8.72 -3.54 -1.18
C ALA A 51 9.78 -2.99 -0.22
N ASN A 52 9.49 -1.90 0.50
CA ASN A 52 10.42 -1.35 1.49
C ASN A 52 10.61 -2.29 2.69
N ILE A 53 9.56 -3.02 3.13
CA ILE A 53 9.71 -4.01 4.22
C ILE A 53 10.65 -5.14 3.77
N ALA A 54 10.46 -5.66 2.56
CA ALA A 54 11.31 -6.69 1.98
C ALA A 54 12.76 -6.24 1.84
N GLU A 55 12.97 -5.02 1.33
CA GLU A 55 14.30 -4.46 1.15
C GLU A 55 15.00 -4.26 2.50
N GLY A 56 14.32 -3.67 3.48
CA GLY A 56 14.87 -3.50 4.84
C GLY A 56 15.23 -4.84 5.50
N TYR A 57 14.39 -5.85 5.34
CA TYR A 57 14.64 -7.20 5.85
C TYR A 57 15.91 -7.83 5.25
N GLY A 58 16.13 -7.65 3.95
CA GLY A 58 17.28 -8.22 3.23
C GLY A 58 18.62 -7.54 3.49
N ARG A 59 18.66 -6.39 4.19
CA ARG A 59 19.91 -5.64 4.44
C ARG A 59 20.73 -6.17 5.62
N TYR A 60 20.16 -7.04 6.46
CA TYR A 60 20.82 -7.64 7.64
C TYR A 60 21.50 -6.64 8.62
N ASP A 61 21.18 -5.35 8.54
CA ASP A 61 21.61 -4.30 9.46
C ASP A 61 20.39 -3.61 10.10
N TYR A 62 20.45 -3.41 11.42
CA TYR A 62 19.32 -2.86 12.18
C TYR A 62 19.02 -1.39 11.81
N LYS A 63 20.04 -0.57 11.58
CA LYS A 63 19.86 0.86 11.26
C LYS A 63 19.28 1.03 9.86
N GLU A 64 19.76 0.24 8.90
CA GLU A 64 19.21 0.23 7.55
C GLU A 64 17.76 -0.27 7.54
N ASN A 65 17.48 -1.41 8.18
CA ASN A 65 16.12 -1.95 8.26
C ASN A 65 15.14 -0.94 8.89
N LYS A 66 15.57 -0.23 9.94
CA LYS A 66 14.79 0.85 10.56
C LYS A 66 14.46 1.98 9.58
N ASN A 67 15.41 2.38 8.74
CA ASN A 67 15.18 3.43 7.72
C ASN A 67 14.16 2.98 6.68
N PHE A 68 14.25 1.73 6.21
CA PHE A 68 13.27 1.14 5.30
C PHE A 68 11.87 1.05 5.93
N CYS A 69 11.78 0.71 7.21
CA CYS A 69 10.51 0.76 7.94
C CYS A 69 9.91 2.18 7.97
N TYR A 70 10.73 3.24 8.03
CA TYR A 70 10.24 4.61 7.90
C TYR A 70 9.74 4.93 6.49
N TYR A 71 10.41 4.41 5.45
CA TYR A 71 9.94 4.54 4.07
C TYR A 71 8.60 3.83 3.88
N SER A 72 8.44 2.60 4.35
CA SER A 72 7.14 1.89 4.34
C SER A 72 6.05 2.69 5.04
N ARG A 73 6.35 3.33 6.18
CA ARG A 73 5.40 4.20 6.89
C ARG A 73 5.05 5.45 6.09
N GLY A 74 6.02 6.04 5.40
CA GLY A 74 5.79 7.15 4.47
C GLY A 74 4.82 6.76 3.36
N SER A 75 5.11 5.65 2.66
CA SER A 75 4.28 5.10 1.59
C SER A 75 2.86 4.76 2.05
N LEU A 76 2.70 4.27 3.29
CA LEU A 76 1.36 4.05 3.90
C LEU A 76 0.58 5.36 4.08
N LEU A 77 1.23 6.44 4.53
CA LEU A 77 0.58 7.74 4.69
C LEU A 77 0.19 8.34 3.33
N GLU A 78 1.03 8.20 2.32
CA GLU A 78 0.71 8.61 0.96
C GLU A 78 -0.48 7.82 0.39
N THR A 79 -0.47 6.50 0.59
CA THR A 79 -1.59 5.60 0.21
C THR A 79 -2.90 6.08 0.83
N LYS A 80 -2.91 6.36 2.15
CA LYS A 80 -4.09 6.96 2.82
C LYS A 80 -4.50 8.29 2.20
N GLY A 81 -3.51 9.14 1.85
CA GLY A 81 -3.76 10.42 1.18
C GLY A 81 -4.45 10.26 -0.17
N PHE A 82 -4.01 9.31 -1.00
CA PHE A 82 -4.64 9.01 -2.28
C PHE A 82 -6.03 8.42 -2.13
N VAL A 83 -6.25 7.50 -1.17
CA VAL A 83 -7.60 6.98 -0.85
C VAL A 83 -8.56 8.12 -0.48
N ARG A 84 -8.12 9.10 0.32
CA ARG A 84 -8.93 10.28 0.66
C ARG A 84 -9.22 11.16 -0.55
N LYS A 85 -8.24 11.43 -1.40
CA LYS A 85 -8.44 12.18 -2.66
C LYS A 85 -9.45 11.48 -3.55
N HIS A 86 -9.33 10.17 -3.70
CA HIS A 86 -10.24 9.36 -4.49
C HIS A 86 -11.68 9.42 -3.95
N LYS A 87 -11.86 9.33 -2.63
CA LYS A 87 -13.16 9.53 -1.97
C LYS A 87 -13.74 10.93 -2.24
N SER A 88 -12.92 11.99 -2.16
CA SER A 88 -13.37 13.37 -2.42
C SER A 88 -13.78 13.62 -3.87
N ARG A 89 -13.24 12.83 -4.81
CA ARG A 89 -13.56 12.88 -6.24
C ARG A 89 -14.73 11.96 -6.64
N ASN A 90 -15.38 11.30 -5.67
CA ASN A 90 -16.49 10.36 -5.89
C ASN A 90 -16.18 9.20 -6.83
N LEU A 91 -14.92 8.75 -6.84
CA LEU A 91 -14.47 7.73 -7.76
C LEU A 91 -14.70 6.29 -7.25
N PHE A 92 -15.07 6.13 -5.97
CA PHE A 92 -15.45 4.84 -5.40
C PHE A 92 -16.89 4.47 -5.74
N SER A 93 -17.12 3.19 -6.00
CA SER A 93 -18.45 2.60 -5.91
C SER A 93 -19.02 2.76 -4.49
N THR A 94 -20.34 2.65 -4.33
CA THR A 94 -20.98 2.72 -3.02
C THR A 94 -20.45 1.66 -2.04
N GLU A 95 -20.12 0.47 -2.55
CA GLU A 95 -19.56 -0.64 -1.78
C GLU A 95 -18.12 -0.36 -1.32
N GLN A 96 -17.26 0.17 -2.21
CA GLN A 96 -15.88 0.54 -1.89
C GLN A 96 -15.82 1.65 -0.83
N ARG A 97 -16.79 2.58 -0.84
CA ARG A 97 -16.85 3.66 0.17
C ARG A 97 -17.03 3.12 1.59
N GLU A 98 -17.80 2.04 1.78
CA GLU A 98 -17.99 1.43 3.11
C GLU A 98 -16.72 0.75 3.61
N TYR A 99 -16.02 0.02 2.74
CA TYR A 99 -14.75 -0.64 3.11
C TYR A 99 -13.71 0.35 3.63
N PHE A 100 -13.56 1.50 2.96
CA PHE A 100 -12.59 2.52 3.37
C PHE A 100 -13.10 3.48 4.47
N LYS A 101 -14.34 3.37 4.96
CA LYS A 101 -14.81 4.21 6.09
C LYS A 101 -14.03 4.00 7.39
N GLY A 102 -13.42 2.82 7.56
CA GLY A 102 -12.63 2.48 8.75
C GLY A 102 -11.21 3.07 8.78
N THR A 103 -10.72 3.63 7.66
CA THR A 103 -9.38 4.22 7.58
C THR A 103 -9.39 5.68 8.05
N ARG A 104 -9.58 5.90 9.35
CA ARG A 104 -9.22 7.18 9.97
C ARG A 104 -7.69 7.37 9.94
#